data_AF-A0A1H1NY97-F1
#
_entry.id   AF-A0A1H1NY97-F1
#
_cell.length_a   1.000
_cell.length_b   1.000
_cell.length_c   1.000
_cell.angle_alpha   90.00
_cell.angle_beta   90.00
_cell.angle_gamma   90.00
#
_symmetry.space_group_name_H-M   'P 1'
#
loop_
_entity.id
_entity.type
_entity.pdbx_description
1 polymer ?
#
loop_
_entity_poly.entity_id
_entity_poly.type
_entity_poly.pdbx_seq_one_letter_code
_entity_poly.pdbx_strand_id
1 'polypeptide(L)'
;MLNNSEELSHQITEMIRSIPVGGEGRICFPGHAGPVHISITTSKGWTFKYTLIPGMDMEFVKGEDEFVEISIDIDDATGLKPGG
;
A
#
# COMPACT_ATOMS: atom_id res chain seq x y z
N MET A 1 -16.06 -8.39 8.37
CA MET A 1 -14.83 -8.15 9.13
C MET A 1 -14.03 -7.16 8.32
N LEU A 2 -14.25 -5.87 8.60
CA LEU A 2 -13.70 -4.72 7.87
C LEU A 2 -13.04 -3.81 8.92
N ASN A 3 -12.06 -4.34 9.62
CA ASN A 3 -11.16 -3.55 10.44
C ASN A 3 -9.79 -3.74 9.82
N ASN A 4 -9.11 -2.64 9.49
CA ASN A 4 -7.64 -2.47 9.53
C ASN A 4 -6.98 -1.76 8.34
N SER A 5 -7.65 -0.87 7.59
CA SER A 5 -6.91 0.04 6.67
C SER A 5 -5.85 0.87 7.43
N GLU A 6 -6.17 1.38 8.63
CA GLU A 6 -5.20 2.11 9.48
C GLU A 6 -4.09 1.20 10.02
N GLU A 7 -4.43 0.02 10.54
CA GLU A 7 -3.42 -0.91 11.07
C GLU A 7 -2.51 -1.44 9.95
N LEU A 8 -3.06 -1.68 8.76
CA LEU A 8 -2.29 -2.08 7.58
C LEU A 8 -1.37 -0.95 7.10
N SER A 9 -1.87 0.29 7.10
CA SER A 9 -1.06 1.48 6.82
C SER A 9 0.09 1.61 7.82
N HIS A 10 -0.17 1.35 9.12
CA HIS A 10 0.85 1.34 10.16
C HIS A 10 1.90 0.24 9.92
N GLN A 11 1.48 -1.00 9.71
CA GLN A 11 2.39 -2.13 9.46
C GLN A 11 3.27 -1.90 8.23
N ILE A 12 2.71 -1.38 7.14
CA ILE A 12 3.47 -1.08 5.92
C ILE A 12 4.42 0.10 6.14
N THR A 13 4.02 1.10 6.92
CA THR A 13 4.90 2.22 7.31
C THR A 13 6.08 1.71 8.14
N GLU A 14 5.85 0.85 9.12
CA GLU A 14 6.92 0.25 9.93
C GLU A 14 7.86 -0.61 9.09
N MET A 15 7.31 -1.43 8.19
CA MET A 15 8.10 -2.22 7.25
C MET A 15 9.02 -1.32 6.42
N ILE A 16 8.50 -0.26 5.80
CA ILE A 16 9.29 0.68 4.99
C ILE A 16 10.35 1.41 5.82
N ARG A 17 10.04 1.75 7.07
CA ARG A 17 11.02 2.35 7.99
C ARG A 17 12.16 1.40 8.30
N SER A 18 11.91 0.10 8.40
CA SER A 18 12.93 -0.92 8.69
C SER A 18 13.89 -1.20 7.52
N ILE A 19 13.49 -0.92 6.28
CA ILE A 19 14.34 -1.12 5.09
C ILE A 19 15.50 -0.11 5.13
N PRO A 20 16.76 -0.53 4.89
CA PRO A 20 17.88 0.40 4.77
C PRO A 20 17.80 1.23 3.48
N VAL A 21 18.42 2.41 3.45
CA VAL A 21 18.54 3.20 2.21
C VAL A 21 19.25 2.37 1.13
N GLY A 22 18.70 2.38 -0.09
CA GLY A 22 19.12 1.53 -1.21
C GLY A 22 18.58 0.10 -1.15
N GLY A 23 17.88 -0.28 -0.09
CA GLY A 23 17.24 -1.57 0.06
C GLY A 23 15.95 -1.69 -0.75
N GLU A 24 15.70 -2.89 -1.26
CA GLU A 24 14.48 -3.25 -1.96
C GLU A 24 13.37 -3.61 -0.96
N GLY A 25 12.17 -3.11 -1.23
CA GLY A 25 10.95 -3.44 -0.52
C GLY A 25 9.91 -3.98 -1.47
N ARG A 26 9.09 -4.91 -0.97
CA ARG A 26 7.95 -5.47 -1.70
C ARG A 26 6.73 -5.48 -0.80
N ILE A 27 5.63 -4.92 -1.29
CA ILE A 27 4.32 -5.01 -0.65
C ILE A 27 3.45 -5.92 -1.51
N CYS A 28 2.95 -6.98 -0.87
CA CYS A 28 2.01 -7.91 -1.48
C CYS A 28 0.67 -7.81 -0.74
N PHE A 29 -0.44 -7.80 -1.49
CA PHE A 29 -1.78 -7.91 -0.94
C PHE A 29 -2.41 -9.25 -1.36
N PRO A 30 -1.89 -10.39 -0.85
CA PRO A 30 -2.38 -11.70 -1.26
C PRO A 30 -3.83 -11.90 -0.82
N GLY A 31 -4.68 -12.32 -1.75
CA GLY A 31 -6.06 -12.70 -1.45
C GLY A 31 -7.06 -11.55 -1.34
N HIS A 32 -6.65 -10.31 -1.64
CA HIS A 32 -7.60 -9.20 -1.69
C HIS A 32 -8.34 -9.17 -3.05
N ALA A 33 -9.67 -9.14 -3.02
CA ALA A 33 -10.50 -9.30 -4.22
C ALA A 33 -10.68 -8.01 -5.04
N GLY A 34 -10.50 -6.86 -4.40
CA GLY A 34 -10.61 -5.54 -5.02
C GLY A 34 -9.25 -4.86 -5.25
N PRO A 35 -9.22 -3.79 -6.07
CA PRO A 35 -8.04 -2.93 -6.20
C PRO A 35 -7.65 -2.30 -4.86
N VAL A 36 -6.35 -2.20 -4.60
CA VAL A 36 -5.79 -1.49 -3.45
C VAL A 36 -5.18 -0.18 -3.93
N HIS A 37 -5.63 0.93 -3.37
CA HIS A 37 -5.11 2.26 -3.63
C HIS A 37 -4.11 2.64 -2.53
N ILE A 38 -2.89 2.96 -2.94
CA ILE A 38 -1.81 3.33 -2.03
C ILE A 38 -1.36 4.73 -2.36
N SER A 39 -1.33 5.60 -1.35
CA SER A 39 -0.72 6.91 -1.42
C SER A 39 0.50 6.95 -0.51
N ILE A 40 1.64 7.33 -1.07
CA ILE A 40 2.92 7.47 -0.35
C ILE A 40 3.34 8.92 -0.45
N THR A 41 3.36 9.62 0.68
CA THR A 41 3.82 11.01 0.77
C THR A 41 5.19 11.05 1.41
N THR A 42 6.12 11.73 0.75
CA THR A 42 7.51 11.91 1.21
C THR A 42 7.69 13.22 1.98
N SER A 43 8.72 13.33 2.81
CA SER A 43 9.11 14.58 3.50
C SER A 43 9.29 15.77 2.55
N LYS A 44 9.69 15.50 1.31
CA LYS A 44 9.91 16.53 0.28
C LYS A 44 8.61 16.98 -0.39
N GLY A 45 7.45 16.52 0.07
CA GLY A 45 6.13 16.95 -0.40
C GLY A 45 5.64 16.25 -1.67
N TRP A 46 6.35 15.22 -2.14
CA TRP A 46 5.87 14.39 -3.25
C TRP A 46 4.91 13.32 -2.75
N THR A 47 3.75 13.21 -3.40
CA THR A 47 2.80 12.12 -3.18
C THR A 47 2.74 11.24 -4.41
N PHE A 48 3.08 9.97 -4.23
CA PHE A 48 2.95 8.93 -5.25
C PHE A 48 1.66 8.15 -5.02
N LYS A 49 0.90 7.92 -6.08
CA LYS A 49 -0.38 7.19 -6.04
C LYS A 49 -0.28 5.95 -6.90
N TYR A 50 -0.57 4.80 -6.30
CA TYR A 50 -0.55 3.50 -6.96
C TYR A 50 -1.90 2.82 -6.80
N THR A 51 -2.33 2.13 -7.84
CA THR A 51 -3.46 1.22 -7.79
C THR A 51 -2.93 -0.17 -8.09
N LEU A 52 -2.96 -1.04 -7.08
CA LEU A 52 -2.59 -2.45 -7.23
C LEU A 52 -3.85 -3.24 -7.50
N ILE A 53 -3.92 -3.85 -8.69
CA ILE A 53 -4.98 -4.82 -8.98
C ILE A 53 -4.67 -6.15 -8.27
N PRO A 54 -5.69 -7.00 -8.02
CA PRO A 54 -5.48 -8.29 -7.37
C PRO A 54 -4.36 -9.11 -8.02
N GLY A 55 -3.44 -9.61 -7.20
CA GLY A 55 -2.29 -10.42 -7.64
C GLY A 55 -1.10 -9.62 -8.16
N MET A 56 -1.14 -8.28 -8.14
CA MET A 56 0.04 -7.46 -8.37
C MET A 56 0.74 -7.10 -7.07
N ASP A 57 2.07 -7.14 -7.13
CA ASP A 57 2.93 -6.67 -6.06
C ASP A 57 3.49 -5.30 -6.38
N MET A 58 3.74 -4.52 -5.35
CA MET A 58 4.45 -3.26 -5.46
C MET A 58 5.89 -3.45 -5.01
N GLU A 59 6.82 -3.21 -5.91
CA GLU A 59 8.26 -3.18 -5.63
C GLU A 59 8.77 -1.74 -5.63
N PHE A 60 9.66 -1.43 -4.70
CA PHE A 60 10.28 -0.10 -4.60
C PHE A 60 11.67 -0.20 -3.98
N VAL A 61 12.49 0.83 -4.21
CA VAL A 61 13.80 0.99 -3.58
C VAL A 61 13.74 2.18 -2.65
N LYS A 62 14.20 2.02 -1.41
CA LYS A 62 14.19 3.12 -0.44
C LYS A 62 15.25 4.15 -0.80
N GLY A 63 14.82 5.39 -1.07
CA GLY A 63 15.71 6.54 -1.21
C GLY A 63 16.21 7.09 0.13
N GLU A 64 16.90 8.23 0.10
CA GLU A 64 17.47 8.87 1.28
C GLU A 64 16.45 9.61 2.16
N ASP A 65 15.16 9.61 1.81
CA ASP A 65 14.14 10.36 2.55
C ASP A 65 13.82 9.68 3.89
N GLU A 66 13.87 10.46 4.97
CA GLU A 66 13.74 9.96 6.36
C GLU A 66 12.27 9.81 6.80
N PHE A 67 11.35 10.57 6.18
CA PHE A 67 9.93 10.53 6.54
C PHE A 67 9.05 10.15 5.35
N VAL A 68 8.24 9.12 5.58
CA VAL A 68 7.21 8.65 4.65
C VAL A 68 5.91 8.48 5.42
N GLU A 69 4.85 9.10 4.92
CA GLU A 69 3.47 8.85 5.35
C GLU A 69 2.79 7.99 4.29
N ILE A 70 2.11 6.92 4.73
CA ILE A 70 1.46 5.97 3.83
C ILE A 70 0.00 5.89 4.21
N SER A 71 -0.85 6.10 3.21
CA SER A 71 -2.30 5.91 3.31
C SER A 71 -2.71 4.81 2.35
N ILE A 72 -3.45 3.83 2.86
CA ILE A 72 -3.92 2.69 2.10
C ILE A 72 -5.43 2.67 2.16
N ASP A 73 -6.04 2.80 0.98
CA ASP A 73 -7.46 2.65 0.77
C ASP A 73 -7.69 1.35 0.01
N ILE A 74 -8.52 0.49 0.57
CA ILE A 74 -8.83 -0.81 0.00
C ILE A 74 -10.25 -0.74 -0.53
N ASP A 75 -10.41 -0.89 -1.85
CA ASP A 75 -11.74 -0.94 -2.44
C ASP A 75 -12.34 -2.32 -2.18
N ASP A 76 -13.05 -2.43 -1.05
CA ASP A 76 -13.86 -3.60 -0.69
C ASP A 76 -15.14 -3.67 -1.55
N ALA A 77 -15.04 -3.49 -2.87
CA ALA A 77 -16.05 -3.85 -3.85
C ALA A 77 -16.24 -5.38 -3.89
N THR A 78 -16.68 -5.94 -2.75
CA THR A 78 -17.58 -7.08 -2.63
C THR A 78 -18.94 -6.71 -3.25
N GLY A 79 -18.91 -6.38 -4.53
CA GLY A 79 -20.06 -6.21 -5.39
C GLY A 79 -20.04 -7.28 -6.45
N LEU A 80 -20.17 -8.55 -6.05
CA LEU A 80 -20.85 -9.52 -6.90
C LEU A 80 -22.14 -8.83 -7.38
N LYS A 81 -22.22 -8.41 -8.65
CA LYS A 81 -23.53 -8.38 -9.30
C LYS A 81 -23.97 -9.84 -9.31
N PRO A 82 -25.06 -10.24 -8.64
CA PRO A 82 -25.73 -11.45 -9.09
C PRO A 82 -26.17 -11.14 -10.52
N GLY A 83 -25.71 -11.97 -11.47
CA GLY A 83 -26.36 -12.02 -12.77
C GLY A 83 -27.84 -12.32 -12.57
N GLY A 84 -28.70 -11.58 -13.28
CA GLY A 84 -30.15 -11.71 -13.23
C GLY A 84 -30.82 -10.49 -13.82
#